data_AF-A0A226X7A0-F1
#
_entry.id   AF-A0A226X7A0-F1
#
_cell.length_a   1.000
_cell.length_b   1.000
_cell.length_c   1.000
_cell.angle_alpha   90.00
_cell.angle_beta   90.00
_cell.angle_gamma   90.00
#
_symmetry.space_group_name_H-M   'P 1'
#
loop_
_entity.id
_entity.type
_entity.pdbx_description
1 polymer ?
#
loop_
_entity_poly.entity_id
_entity_poly.type
_entity_poly.pdbx_seq_one_letter_code
_entity_poly.pdbx_strand_id
1 'polypeptide(L)'
;MSKLLHRLLSRLALRGQHSVLHAGVMSLIATGVFMMSTAAEMGAMGPLIIALSFYVVFAAIAIEVILGLFTLMRKLAGIGLRRYP
;
A
#
# COMPACT_ATOMS: atom_id res chain seq x y z
N MET A 1 -18.61 13.19 24.04
CA MET A 1 -18.21 13.18 22.61
C MET A 1 -19.44 13.44 21.74
N SER A 2 -19.36 14.27 20.69
CA SER A 2 -20.51 14.49 19.79
C SER A 2 -20.92 13.18 19.12
N LYS A 3 -22.23 12.88 19.04
CA LYS A 3 -22.76 11.70 18.33
C LYS A 3 -22.20 11.59 16.90
N LEU A 4 -21.91 12.71 16.24
CA LEU A 4 -21.30 12.76 14.92
C LEU A 4 -19.86 12.22 14.91
N LEU A 5 -19.03 12.61 15.88
CA LEU A 5 -17.64 12.15 15.99
C LEU A 5 -17.57 10.63 16.23
N HIS A 6 -18.41 10.12 17.15
CA HIS A 6 -18.45 8.69 17.43
C HIS A 6 -18.90 7.88 16.19
N ARG A 7 -19.87 8.38 15.42
CA ARG A 7 -20.34 7.76 14.18
C ARG A 7 -19.32 7.78 13.05
N LEU A 8 -18.50 8.84 12.96
CA LEU A 8 -17.40 8.93 12.00
C LEU A 8 -16.27 7.96 12.36
N LEU A 9 -15.85 7.95 13.62
CA LEU A 9 -14.80 7.07 14.11
C LEU A 9 -15.17 5.59 13.97
N SER A 10 -16.43 5.23 14.25
CA SER A 10 -16.89 3.84 14.10
C SER A 10 -16.91 3.39 12.63
N ARG A 11 -17.30 4.27 11.70
CA ARG A 11 -17.19 4.00 10.26
C ARG A 11 -15.74 3.85 9.81
N LEU A 12 -14.86 4.71 10.30
CA LEU A 12 -13.43 4.65 10.00
C LEU A 12 -12.79 3.38 10.54
N ALA A 13 -13.17 2.93 11.74
CA ALA A 13 -12.59 1.75 12.40
C ALA A 13 -12.99 0.40 11.78
N LEU A 14 -13.94 0.38 10.83
CA LEU A 14 -14.33 -0.86 10.14
C LEU A 14 -13.12 -1.49 9.41
N ARG A 15 -12.92 -2.78 9.67
CA ARG A 15 -11.83 -3.60 9.10
C ARG A 15 -12.02 -3.70 7.58
N GLY A 16 -11.08 -3.18 6.80
CA GLY A 16 -11.10 -3.33 5.34
C GLY A 16 -10.36 -4.57 4.86
N GLN A 17 -10.90 -5.20 3.83
CA GLN A 17 -10.37 -6.40 3.13
C GLN A 17 -9.19 -6.09 2.19
N HIS A 18 -8.20 -5.34 2.67
CA HIS A 18 -7.09 -4.90 1.81
C HIS A 18 -5.97 -5.93 1.61
N SER A 19 -6.18 -7.18 2.06
CA SER A 19 -5.17 -8.25 1.95
C SER A 19 -4.85 -8.61 0.49
N VAL A 20 -5.85 -8.58 -0.39
CA VAL A 20 -5.66 -8.85 -1.83
C VAL A 20 -4.84 -7.75 -2.49
N LEU A 21 -5.09 -6.48 -2.14
CA LEU A 21 -4.30 -5.36 -2.65
C LEU A 21 -2.85 -5.43 -2.18
N HIS A 22 -2.63 -5.74 -0.90
CA HIS A 22 -1.28 -5.94 -0.37
C HIS A 22 -0.54 -7.09 -1.07
N ALA A 23 -1.21 -8.22 -1.28
CA ALA A 23 -0.63 -9.33 -2.04
C ALA A 23 -0.29 -8.92 -3.49
N GLY A 24 -1.14 -8.13 -4.14
CA GLY A 24 -0.88 -7.57 -5.46
C GLY A 24 0.28 -6.57 -5.48
N VAL A 25 0.44 -5.76 -4.44
CA VAL A 25 1.61 -4.89 -4.29
C VAL A 25 2.89 -5.71 -4.16
N MET A 26 2.88 -6.75 -3.32
CA MET A 26 4.04 -7.62 -3.15
C MET A 26 4.42 -8.35 -4.44
N SER A 27 3.44 -8.78 -5.24
CA SER A 27 3.71 -9.38 -6.54
C SER A 27 4.29 -8.36 -7.54
N LEU A 28 3.82 -7.10 -7.55
CA LEU A 28 4.40 -6.04 -8.37
C LEU A 28 5.85 -5.72 -7.99
N ILE A 29 6.16 -5.66 -6.68
CA ILE A 29 7.54 -5.46 -6.21
C ILE A 29 8.42 -6.61 -6.70
N ALA A 30 7.98 -7.85 -6.48
CA ALA A 30 8.72 -9.03 -6.95
C ALA A 30 8.93 -9.00 -8.48
N THR A 31 7.91 -8.58 -9.23
CA THR A 31 7.98 -8.43 -10.69
C THR A 31 9.00 -7.38 -11.10
N GLY A 32 9.00 -6.21 -10.45
CA GLY A 32 9.98 -5.16 -10.71
C GLY A 32 11.41 -5.59 -10.39
N VAL A 33 11.62 -6.27 -9.26
CA VAL A 33 12.94 -6.83 -8.90
C VAL A 33 13.39 -7.86 -9.93
N PHE A 34 12.48 -8.73 -10.38
CA PHE A 34 12.77 -9.69 -11.44
C PHE A 34 13.19 -8.99 -12.74
N MET A 35 12.45 -7.98 -13.18
CA MET A 35 12.81 -7.17 -14.36
C MET A 35 14.20 -6.54 -14.23
N MET A 36 14.56 -6.00 -13.05
CA MET A 36 15.90 -5.47 -12.81
C MET A 36 16.97 -6.55 -12.95
N SER A 37 16.71 -7.74 -12.40
CA SER A 37 17.69 -8.85 -12.39
C SER A 37 17.97 -9.40 -13.79
N THR A 38 16.98 -9.40 -14.68
CA THR A 38 17.11 -9.94 -16.04
C THR A 38 17.44 -8.87 -17.08
N ALA A 39 17.40 -7.58 -16.72
CA ALA A 39 17.63 -6.48 -17.66
C ALA A 39 19.01 -6.51 -18.33
N ALA A 40 20.04 -7.01 -17.64
CA ALA A 40 21.39 -7.13 -18.18
C ALA A 40 21.46 -8.06 -19.41
N GLU A 41 20.57 -9.05 -19.49
CA GLU A 41 20.51 -10.02 -20.59
C GLU A 41 19.79 -9.47 -21.83
N MET A 42 19.16 -8.29 -21.72
CA MET A 42 18.32 -7.72 -22.78
C MET A 42 19.10 -6.81 -23.75
N GLY A 43 20.43 -6.78 -23.65
CA GLY A 43 21.32 -6.02 -24.53
C GLY A 43 20.97 -4.52 -24.55
N ALA A 44 20.76 -3.98 -25.74
CA ALA A 44 20.40 -2.56 -25.93
C ALA A 44 19.08 -2.15 -25.25
N MET A 45 18.19 -3.11 -24.95
CA MET A 45 16.92 -2.86 -24.27
C MET A 45 17.05 -2.81 -22.74
N GLY A 46 18.16 -3.27 -22.17
CA GLY A 46 18.37 -3.33 -20.72
C GLY A 46 18.08 -2.01 -19.99
N PRO A 47 18.62 -0.86 -20.43
CA PRO A 47 18.34 0.43 -19.79
C PRO A 47 16.85 0.81 -19.73
N LEU A 48 16.08 0.48 -20.78
CA LEU A 48 14.63 0.74 -20.82
C LEU A 48 13.89 -0.12 -19.78
N ILE A 49 14.28 -1.39 -19.66
CA ILE A 49 13.67 -2.34 -18.72
C ILE A 49 13.99 -1.96 -17.28
N ILE A 50 15.22 -1.51 -17.02
CA ILE A 50 15.61 -0.94 -15.73
C ILE A 50 14.70 0.27 -15.40
N ALA A 51 14.52 1.21 -16.32
CA ALA A 51 13.65 2.37 -16.09
C ALA A 51 12.20 1.94 -15.78
N LEU A 52 11.63 1.03 -16.57
CA LEU A 52 10.28 0.50 -16.35
C LEU A 52 10.14 -0.20 -14.99
N SER A 53 11.14 -1.00 -14.61
CA SER A 53 11.14 -1.71 -13.33
C SER A 53 11.12 -0.75 -12.13
N PHE A 54 11.86 0.37 -12.20
CA PHE A 54 11.80 1.42 -11.18
C PHE A 54 10.40 2.02 -11.05
N TYR A 55 9.72 2.29 -12.17
CA TYR A 55 8.35 2.79 -12.14
C TYR A 55 7.38 1.80 -11.50
N VAL A 56 7.48 0.51 -11.83
CA VAL A 56 6.63 -0.54 -11.26
C VAL A 56 6.84 -0.63 -9.74
N VAL A 57 8.09 -0.68 -9.28
CA VAL A 57 8.41 -0.74 -7.84
C VAL A 57 7.93 0.53 -7.14
N PHE A 58 8.17 1.71 -7.72
CA PHE A 58 7.71 2.97 -7.15
C PHE A 58 6.18 3.02 -7.01
N ALA A 59 5.44 2.62 -8.05
CA ALA A 59 3.98 2.57 -8.01
C ALA A 59 3.48 1.60 -6.92
N ALA A 60 4.10 0.42 -6.80
CA ALA A 60 3.76 -0.56 -5.79
C ALA A 60 3.99 -0.01 -4.37
N ILE A 61 5.14 0.64 -4.12
CA ILE A 61 5.45 1.28 -2.84
C ILE A 61 4.46 2.41 -2.53
N ALA A 62 4.11 3.23 -3.51
CA ALA A 62 3.13 4.32 -3.32
C ALA A 62 1.76 3.77 -2.88
N ILE A 63 1.29 2.68 -3.50
CA ILE A 63 0.05 2.00 -3.10
C ILE A 63 0.18 1.45 -1.68
N GLU A 64 1.31 0.82 -1.34
CA GLU A 64 1.54 0.28 0.01
C GLU A 64 1.51 1.37 1.09
N VAL A 65 2.13 2.52 0.83
CA VAL A 65 2.13 3.66 1.75
C VAL A 65 0.70 4.15 2.00
N ILE A 66 -0.12 4.22 0.95
CA ILE A 66 -1.53 4.59 1.06
C ILE A 66 -2.30 3.56 1.91
N LEU A 67 -2.10 2.26 1.67
CA LEU A 67 -2.70 1.18 2.47
C LEU A 67 -2.26 1.24 3.94
N GLY A 68 -0.98 1.54 4.18
CA GLY A 68 -0.41 1.75 5.50
C GLY A 68 -1.06 2.93 6.21
N LEU A 69 -1.25 4.06 5.53
CA LEU A 69 -1.93 5.24 6.06
C LEU A 69 -3.39 4.94 6.45
N PHE A 70 -4.12 4.22 5.59
CA PHE A 70 -5.49 3.79 5.93
C PHE A 70 -5.52 2.89 7.16
N THR A 71 -4.56 1.96 7.27
CA THR A 71 -4.42 1.07 8.43
C THR A 71 -4.09 1.85 9.70
N LEU A 72 -3.23 2.85 9.61
CA LEU A 72 -2.88 3.73 10.72
C LEU A 72 -4.08 4.57 11.18
N MET A 73 -4.80 5.19 10.24
CA MET A 73 -6.01 5.97 10.52
C MET A 73 -7.08 5.12 11.22
N ARG A 74 -7.26 3.88 10.77
CA ARG A 74 -8.15 2.89 11.45
C ARG A 74 -7.72 2.62 12.88
N LYS A 75 -6.42 2.38 13.09
CA LYS A 75 -5.86 2.10 14.42
C LYS A 75 -6.05 3.30 15.35
N LEU A 76 -5.80 4.52 14.87
CA LEU A 76 -6.03 5.75 15.63
C LEU A 76 -7.51 5.95 15.96
N ALA A 77 -8.41 5.70 15.01
CA ALA A 77 -9.85 5.76 15.26
C ALA A 77 -10.31 4.75 16.32
N GLY A 78 -9.81 3.52 16.26
CA GLY A 78 -10.06 2.50 17.27
C GLY A 78 -9.52 2.86 18.66
N ILE A 79 -8.33 3.47 18.73
CA ILE A 79 -7.77 3.98 19.99
C ILE A 79 -8.64 5.12 20.54
N GLY A 80 -9.11 6.03 19.69
CA GLY A 80 -10.00 7.13 20.07
C GLY A 80 -11.32 6.64 20.67
N LEU A 81 -11.95 5.64 20.04
CA LEU A 81 -13.17 5.00 20.54
C LEU A 81 -12.95 4.27 21.88
N ARG A 82 -11.78 3.68 22.11
CA ARG A 82 -11.46 2.98 23.38
C ARG A 82 -11.17 3.94 24.53
N ARG A 83 -10.57 5.10 24.25
CA ARG A 83 -10.26 6.12 25.28
C ARG A 83 -11.45 6.97 25.66
N TYR A 84 -12.41 7.16 24.76
CA TYR A 84 -13.61 7.96 24.98
C TYR A 84 -14.84 7.16 24.52
N PRO A 85 -15.38 6.25 25.36
CA PRO A 85 -16.58 5.49 25.03
C PRO A 85 -17.79 6.40 24.75
#